data_AF-A0A923XKP0-F1
#
_entry.id   AF-A0A923XKP0-F1
#
_cell.length_a   1.000
_cell.length_b   1.000
_cell.length_c   1.000
_cell.angle_alpha   90.00
_cell.angle_beta   90.00
_cell.angle_gamma   90.00
#
_symmetry.space_group_name_H-M   'P 1'
#
loop_
_entity.id
_entity.type
_entity.pdbx_description
1 polymer ?
#
loop_
_entity_poly.entity_id
_entity_poly.type
_entity_poly.pdbx_seq_one_letter_code
_entity_poly.pdbx_strand_id
1 'polypeptide(L)'
;MVSGGDALVEVVLPAGASASALKVDVDGRDVSSAFAVRADGRVTGLVIGLANGNNVLSASADGATAAKLLVTNAPRGGPVYSGAQVVPYICATPIPVATAGSGVTATPATNASGLSGAPDAQCNIASEFKLYYRSTASTTCTFSLPDPSPSVAATSTAPATTANPPANGCFKPYDATAVVPADMGTTVTDAGKTVNYIVRVERGTMNRGNYDIAVLFDPTKPWTATAPQAQWNGKILHVFGSSTKQPRRQVRPATNWASEDKALSRGYMFVTSSMTDSARNSNRVLMTETVMMLKEHVADNYGPIRFTMGQGCSGGSINSHMNASVAPGLLDGVTINCAYPDSETTGIEVADCVQLVEAYQKPQWLALMTGASVDTVNAKKTAINGHLDQTGCHAWYNLFGSNGKVGLYQQRTVPAANSASGVLVQSATTTNNCELPNSTVYDPVTNRTGARCSAWDWAANIFGKAADGVRAFDTRDNEGVQYGLKALLAGSISGEEFVTLNEIVGGIDKDANFRAERSKADAAALDVAYRAGLVMSGKNLAKVAELDTRGWDDSLIVAM
;
A
#
# COMPACT_ATOMS: atom_id res chain seq x y z
N MET A 1 21.58 3.72 -0.20
CA MET A 1 21.15 2.32 -0.34
C MET A 1 20.45 2.23 -1.68
N VAL A 2 20.61 1.10 -2.36
CA VAL A 2 20.11 0.82 -3.71
C VAL A 2 19.55 -0.60 -3.74
N SER A 3 18.88 -0.98 -4.81
CA SER A 3 18.27 -2.29 -4.98
C SER A 3 18.26 -2.76 -6.43
N GLY A 4 18.36 -4.08 -6.61
CA GLY A 4 18.27 -4.68 -7.95
C GLY A 4 19.57 -4.69 -8.74
N GLY A 5 20.68 -4.19 -8.17
CA GLY A 5 22.02 -4.35 -8.70
C GLY A 5 22.51 -3.20 -9.60
N ASP A 6 21.66 -2.23 -9.91
CA ASP A 6 22.03 -1.10 -10.77
C ASP A 6 21.85 0.22 -10.00
N ALA A 7 22.51 1.28 -10.47
CA ALA A 7 22.33 2.64 -9.94
C ALA A 7 22.74 3.69 -10.97
N LEU A 8 21.84 4.64 -11.26
CA LEU A 8 22.14 5.85 -12.03
C LEU A 8 22.89 6.83 -11.13
N VAL A 9 24.14 7.14 -11.49
CA VAL A 9 25.03 7.97 -10.68
C VAL A 9 25.46 9.23 -11.45
N GLU A 10 25.45 10.36 -10.75
CA GLU A 10 26.07 11.60 -11.20
C GLU A 10 27.42 11.81 -10.51
N VAL A 11 28.43 12.21 -11.28
CA VAL A 11 29.72 12.68 -10.78
C VAL A 11 29.78 14.19 -10.98
N VAL A 12 29.83 14.94 -9.87
CA VAL A 12 30.02 16.39 -9.92
C VAL A 12 31.51 16.69 -9.94
N LEU A 13 32.00 17.19 -11.08
CA LEU A 13 33.41 17.53 -11.24
C LEU A 13 33.71 18.91 -10.61
N PRO A 14 34.86 19.08 -9.93
CA PRO A 14 35.29 20.39 -9.46
C PRO A 14 35.65 21.31 -10.63
N ALA A 15 35.66 22.61 -10.38
CA ALA A 15 36.04 23.60 -11.38
C ALA A 15 37.44 23.30 -11.97
N GLY A 16 37.55 23.29 -13.30
CA GLY A 16 38.79 23.00 -14.02
C GLY A 16 39.11 21.53 -14.26
N ALA A 17 38.38 20.59 -13.65
CA ALA A 17 38.53 19.16 -13.95
C ALA A 17 37.82 18.79 -15.26
N SER A 18 38.42 17.88 -16.04
CA SER A 18 37.85 17.40 -17.31
C SER A 18 37.14 16.06 -17.13
N ALA A 19 35.94 15.94 -17.71
CA ALA A 19 35.22 14.67 -17.82
C ALA A 19 35.98 13.62 -18.66
N SER A 20 36.85 14.04 -19.57
CA SER A 20 37.67 13.12 -20.37
C SER A 20 38.73 12.39 -19.55
N ALA A 21 39.10 12.93 -18.38
CA ALA A 21 40.05 12.34 -17.46
C ALA A 21 39.37 11.61 -16.28
N LEU A 22 38.03 11.54 -16.29
CA LEU A 22 37.27 10.87 -15.24
C LEU A 22 37.51 9.36 -15.28
N LYS A 23 37.93 8.82 -14.14
CA LYS A 23 37.98 7.38 -13.87
C LYS A 23 37.00 7.04 -12.77
N VAL A 24 36.14 6.07 -13.03
CA VAL A 24 35.16 5.55 -12.07
C VAL A 24 35.35 4.05 -11.89
N ASP A 25 35.37 3.62 -10.65
CA ASP A 25 35.65 2.25 -10.23
C ASP A 25 34.61 1.77 -9.21
N VAL A 26 34.21 0.51 -9.28
CA VAL A 26 33.44 -0.18 -8.24
C VAL A 26 34.24 -1.39 -7.76
N ASP A 27 34.73 -1.34 -6.53
CA ASP A 27 35.48 -2.44 -5.90
C ASP A 27 36.62 -3.01 -6.77
N GLY A 28 37.34 -2.14 -7.51
CA GLY A 28 38.42 -2.52 -8.41
C GLY A 28 37.99 -2.86 -9.85
N ARG A 29 36.69 -2.81 -10.16
CA ARG A 29 36.16 -2.92 -11.53
C ARG A 29 35.96 -1.52 -12.14
N ASP A 30 36.72 -1.24 -13.19
CA ASP A 30 36.58 -0.01 -13.99
C ASP A 30 35.19 0.04 -14.67
N VAL A 31 34.45 1.11 -14.39
CA VAL A 31 33.13 1.42 -14.97
C VAL A 31 33.12 2.80 -15.64
N SER A 32 34.29 3.38 -15.91
CA SER A 32 34.43 4.74 -16.47
C SER A 32 33.66 4.93 -17.79
N SER A 33 33.59 3.89 -18.62
CA SER A 33 32.89 3.92 -19.91
C SER A 33 31.38 4.12 -19.81
N ALA A 34 30.78 3.90 -18.63
CA ALA A 34 29.37 4.17 -18.39
C ALA A 34 29.07 5.67 -18.27
N PHE A 35 30.08 6.51 -18.00
CA PHE A 35 29.91 7.93 -17.70
C PHE A 35 30.22 8.80 -18.91
N ALA A 36 29.39 9.81 -19.14
CA ALA A 36 29.62 10.85 -20.13
C ALA A 36 28.92 12.15 -19.71
N VAL A 37 29.39 13.28 -20.23
CA VAL A 37 28.64 14.55 -20.18
C VAL A 37 27.35 14.35 -20.98
N ARG A 38 26.19 14.49 -20.34
CA ARG A 38 24.87 14.33 -20.95
C ARG A 38 24.38 15.66 -21.53
N ALA A 39 23.25 15.63 -22.24
CA ALA A 39 22.69 16.80 -22.91
C ALA A 39 22.33 17.95 -21.94
N ASP A 40 22.13 17.64 -20.66
CA ASP A 40 21.90 18.59 -19.57
C ASP A 40 23.22 19.14 -18.94
N GLY A 41 24.37 18.74 -19.47
CA GLY A 41 25.70 19.14 -19.00
C GLY A 41 26.24 18.33 -17.80
N ARG A 42 25.46 17.41 -17.23
CA ARG A 42 25.89 16.61 -16.08
C ARG A 42 26.69 15.40 -16.51
N VAL A 43 27.63 14.96 -15.67
CA VAL A 43 28.38 13.72 -15.92
C VAL A 43 27.66 12.58 -15.24
N THR A 44 26.91 11.79 -16.01
CA THR A 44 26.04 10.75 -15.46
C THR A 44 26.36 9.41 -16.12
N GLY A 45 26.26 8.31 -15.37
CA GLY A 45 26.42 6.95 -15.88
C GLY A 45 25.56 5.95 -15.12
N LEU A 46 25.16 4.88 -15.79
CA LEU A 46 24.48 3.76 -15.16
C LEU A 46 25.53 2.74 -14.71
N VAL A 47 25.69 2.60 -13.40
CA VAL A 47 26.55 1.57 -12.81
C VAL A 47 25.72 0.30 -12.70
N ILE A 48 26.15 -0.78 -13.36
CA ILE A 48 25.42 -2.05 -13.38
C ILE A 48 26.16 -3.15 -12.64
N GLY A 49 25.42 -4.15 -12.14
CA GLY A 49 25.99 -5.34 -11.53
C GLY A 49 26.76 -5.07 -10.23
N LEU A 50 26.19 -4.25 -9.35
CA LEU A 50 26.56 -4.10 -7.95
C LEU A 50 26.30 -5.42 -7.21
N ALA A 51 27.23 -5.83 -6.35
CA ALA A 51 27.05 -6.99 -5.49
C ALA A 51 26.01 -6.69 -4.40
N ASN A 52 25.27 -7.70 -3.94
CA ASN A 52 24.45 -7.54 -2.74
C ASN A 52 25.34 -7.22 -1.53
N GLY A 53 24.94 -6.24 -0.73
CA GLY A 53 25.75 -5.70 0.36
C GLY A 53 26.51 -4.45 -0.06
N ASN A 54 27.68 -4.23 0.55
CA ASN A 54 28.46 -3.02 0.39
C ASN A 54 29.29 -3.05 -0.90
N ASN A 55 29.25 -1.94 -1.64
CA ASN A 55 30.08 -1.67 -2.81
C ASN A 55 30.73 -0.29 -2.63
N VAL A 56 32.01 -0.15 -2.96
CA VAL A 56 32.71 1.15 -2.90
C VAL A 56 32.86 1.72 -4.30
N LEU A 57 32.05 2.72 -4.62
CA LEU A 57 32.20 3.51 -5.83
C LEU A 57 33.26 4.60 -5.61
N SER A 58 34.31 4.61 -6.43
CA SER A 58 35.37 5.62 -6.39
C SER A 58 35.39 6.39 -7.70
N ALA A 59 35.49 7.73 -7.63
CA ALA A 59 35.63 8.60 -8.80
C ALA A 59 36.88 9.48 -8.64
N SER A 60 37.69 9.58 -9.69
CA SER A 60 38.90 10.42 -9.72
C SER A 60 39.04 11.12 -11.07
N ALA A 61 39.62 12.33 -11.06
CA ALA A 61 39.91 13.09 -12.26
C ALA A 61 41.23 13.86 -12.07
N ASP A 62 41.89 14.22 -13.16
CA ASP A 62 43.15 14.96 -13.11
C ASP A 62 43.00 16.28 -12.35
N GLY A 63 43.93 16.56 -11.44
CA GLY A 63 43.91 17.77 -10.60
C GLY A 63 42.82 17.78 -9.51
N ALA A 64 42.08 16.68 -9.32
CA ALA A 64 41.05 16.54 -8.30
C ALA A 64 41.37 15.42 -7.29
N THR A 65 40.96 15.62 -6.04
CA THR A 65 40.97 14.57 -5.02
C THR A 65 39.92 13.52 -5.35
N ALA A 66 40.28 12.23 -5.26
CA ALA A 66 39.32 11.15 -5.48
C ALA A 66 38.20 11.17 -4.44
N ALA A 67 36.96 10.97 -4.89
CA ALA A 67 35.79 10.81 -4.04
C ALA A 67 35.41 9.33 -3.91
N LYS A 68 34.86 8.93 -2.77
CA LYS A 68 34.33 7.59 -2.53
C LYS A 68 32.91 7.65 -1.99
N LEU A 69 32.05 6.76 -2.46
CA LEU A 69 30.69 6.56 -1.99
C LEU A 69 30.49 5.09 -1.64
N LEU A 70 30.09 4.82 -0.40
CA LEU A 70 29.65 3.49 0.00
C LEU A 70 28.20 3.29 -0.45
N VAL A 71 27.99 2.32 -1.33
CA VAL A 71 26.69 1.95 -1.88
C VAL A 71 26.30 0.57 -1.35
N THR A 72 25.30 0.52 -0.48
CA THR A 72 24.72 -0.76 -0.02
C THR A 72 23.58 -1.15 -0.94
N ASN A 73 23.75 -2.24 -1.69
CA ASN A 73 22.77 -2.79 -2.62
C ASN A 73 22.00 -3.97 -2.00
N ALA A 74 20.69 -3.97 -2.17
CA ALA A 74 19.80 -5.05 -1.79
C ALA A 74 19.36 -5.87 -3.02
N PRO A 75 18.97 -7.14 -2.86
CA PRO A 75 18.35 -7.88 -3.96
C PRO A 75 17.04 -7.20 -4.41
N ARG A 76 16.66 -7.38 -5.68
CA ARG A 76 15.38 -6.88 -6.24
C ARG A 76 14.16 -7.32 -5.42
N GLY A 77 14.24 -8.49 -4.81
CA GLY A 77 13.20 -9.05 -3.94
C GLY A 77 13.11 -8.37 -2.57
N GLY A 78 14.01 -7.45 -2.23
CA GLY A 78 14.12 -6.86 -0.90
C GLY A 78 14.56 -7.88 0.17
N PRO A 79 14.53 -7.50 1.46
CA PRO A 79 14.28 -6.14 1.96
C PRO A 79 15.52 -5.23 1.84
N VAL A 80 15.34 -3.92 1.94
CA VAL A 80 16.43 -2.93 2.03
C VAL A 80 16.66 -2.54 3.50
N TYR A 81 15.60 -2.14 4.19
CA TYR A 81 15.56 -1.71 5.60
C TYR A 81 14.30 -2.16 6.35
N SER A 82 13.29 -2.70 5.67
CA SER A 82 12.04 -3.17 6.29
C SER A 82 12.20 -4.42 7.15
N GLY A 83 13.36 -5.10 7.08
CA GLY A 83 13.66 -6.31 7.85
C GLY A 83 13.10 -7.58 7.20
N ALA A 84 13.25 -8.71 7.90
CA ALA A 84 12.90 -10.02 7.37
C ALA A 84 11.45 -10.07 6.86
N GLN A 85 11.27 -10.57 5.65
CA GLN A 85 9.96 -10.54 5.04
C GLN A 85 9.01 -11.59 5.63
N VAL A 86 7.72 -11.29 5.66
CA VAL A 86 6.70 -12.16 6.27
C VAL A 86 6.60 -13.51 5.54
N VAL A 87 6.49 -14.59 6.33
CA VAL A 87 6.31 -15.97 5.88
C VAL A 87 5.20 -16.68 6.68
N PRO A 88 4.45 -17.64 6.10
CA PRO A 88 4.52 -18.05 4.69
C PRO A 88 4.01 -16.94 3.75
N TYR A 89 4.46 -16.96 2.50
CA TYR A 89 3.98 -16.08 1.43
C TYR A 89 4.04 -16.84 0.11
N ILE A 90 2.95 -16.85 -0.64
CA ILE A 90 2.78 -17.71 -1.82
C ILE A 90 2.88 -16.87 -3.08
N CYS A 91 3.87 -17.18 -3.91
CA CYS A 91 4.13 -16.45 -5.14
C CYS A 91 3.05 -16.72 -6.20
N ALA A 92 2.79 -15.72 -7.04
CA ALA A 92 1.95 -15.82 -8.21
C ALA A 92 2.73 -16.54 -9.31
N THR A 93 2.03 -17.29 -10.14
CA THR A 93 2.62 -18.08 -11.22
C THR A 93 2.09 -17.60 -12.58
N PRO A 94 2.77 -17.88 -13.71
CA PRO A 94 2.27 -17.53 -15.04
C PRO A 94 0.85 -18.01 -15.29
N ILE A 95 0.60 -19.26 -14.89
CA ILE A 95 -0.71 -19.91 -14.94
C ILE A 95 -1.10 -20.23 -13.48
N PRO A 96 -2.30 -19.86 -13.02
CA PRO A 96 -2.79 -20.22 -11.70
C PRO A 96 -2.70 -21.72 -11.42
N VAL A 97 -2.22 -22.07 -10.22
CA VAL A 97 -2.09 -23.44 -9.73
C VAL A 97 -3.14 -23.66 -8.65
N ALA A 98 -3.78 -24.84 -8.68
CA ALA A 98 -4.79 -25.22 -7.71
C ALA A 98 -4.20 -25.39 -6.30
N THR A 99 -5.07 -25.29 -5.30
CA THR A 99 -4.76 -25.69 -3.92
C THR A 99 -4.29 -27.14 -3.90
N ALA A 100 -3.25 -27.44 -3.11
CA ALA A 100 -2.69 -28.78 -3.00
C ALA A 100 -2.47 -29.18 -1.53
N GLY A 101 -2.44 -30.49 -1.28
CA GLY A 101 -2.28 -31.06 0.06
C GLY A 101 -3.53 -30.93 0.95
N SER A 102 -3.36 -31.25 2.23
CA SER A 102 -4.40 -31.15 3.26
C SER A 102 -3.80 -30.76 4.61
N GLY A 103 -4.65 -30.39 5.57
CA GLY A 103 -4.21 -30.05 6.93
C GLY A 103 -3.27 -28.85 6.98
N VAL A 104 -2.38 -28.82 7.97
CA VAL A 104 -1.43 -27.72 8.21
C VAL A 104 -0.36 -27.58 7.12
N THR A 105 -0.22 -28.58 6.24
CA THR A 105 0.73 -28.58 5.11
C THR A 105 0.08 -28.18 3.78
N ALA A 106 -1.21 -27.80 3.77
CA ALA A 106 -1.89 -27.40 2.56
C ALA A 106 -1.30 -26.10 1.97
N THR A 107 -1.16 -26.05 0.65
CA THR A 107 -0.75 -24.83 -0.08
C THR A 107 -1.96 -24.22 -0.78
N PRO A 108 -2.22 -22.90 -0.66
CA PRO A 108 -3.35 -22.27 -1.34
C PRO A 108 -3.15 -22.27 -2.85
N ALA A 109 -4.24 -22.03 -3.58
CA ALA A 109 -4.18 -21.69 -4.99
C ALA A 109 -3.39 -20.39 -5.22
N THR A 110 -2.58 -20.38 -6.29
CA THR A 110 -1.79 -19.22 -6.72
C THR A 110 -2.61 -18.30 -7.63
N ASN A 111 -2.28 -17.02 -7.64
CA ASN A 111 -2.82 -16.07 -8.62
C ASN A 111 -1.98 -16.10 -9.90
N ALA A 112 -2.55 -15.58 -11.00
CA ALA A 112 -1.77 -15.30 -12.20
C ALA A 112 -0.88 -14.06 -11.99
N SER A 113 0.42 -14.18 -12.26
CA SER A 113 1.37 -13.06 -12.19
C SER A 113 1.16 -12.04 -13.32
N GLY A 114 0.57 -12.48 -14.44
CA GLY A 114 0.48 -11.70 -15.67
C GLY A 114 1.80 -11.58 -16.43
N LEU A 115 2.78 -12.41 -16.06
CA LEU A 115 4.12 -12.59 -16.63
C LEU A 115 4.30 -14.04 -17.07
N SER A 116 5.17 -14.31 -18.04
CA SER A 116 5.46 -15.64 -18.57
C SER A 116 6.45 -16.45 -17.72
N GLY A 117 7.31 -15.79 -16.93
CA GLY A 117 8.34 -16.43 -16.10
C GLY A 117 7.82 -17.00 -14.77
N ALA A 118 8.42 -18.11 -14.32
CA ALA A 118 8.16 -18.69 -13.01
C ALA A 118 8.81 -17.85 -11.88
N PRO A 119 8.18 -17.74 -10.70
CA PRO A 119 8.76 -17.03 -9.57
C PRO A 119 9.93 -17.79 -8.93
N ASP A 120 10.91 -17.05 -8.43
CA ASP A 120 11.93 -17.59 -7.50
C ASP A 120 11.43 -17.65 -6.04
N ALA A 121 12.31 -18.00 -5.11
CA ALA A 121 11.99 -18.11 -3.68
C ALA A 121 11.60 -16.78 -2.99
N GLN A 122 11.95 -15.63 -3.58
CA GLN A 122 11.53 -14.30 -3.13
C GLN A 122 10.35 -13.74 -3.95
N CYS A 123 9.70 -14.59 -4.76
CA CYS A 123 8.67 -14.23 -5.72
C CYS A 123 9.13 -13.24 -6.79
N ASN A 124 10.42 -13.24 -7.15
CA ASN A 124 10.91 -12.46 -8.27
C ASN A 124 10.55 -13.15 -9.60
N ILE A 125 10.06 -12.36 -10.54
CA ILE A 125 9.83 -12.70 -11.94
C ILE A 125 10.41 -11.56 -12.77
N ALA A 126 11.10 -11.89 -13.86
CA ALA A 126 11.69 -10.91 -14.77
C ALA A 126 10.61 -9.97 -15.34
N SER A 127 11.00 -8.73 -15.60
CA SER A 127 10.09 -7.72 -16.14
C SER A 127 9.80 -7.96 -17.62
N GLU A 128 8.56 -7.72 -18.04
CA GLU A 128 8.11 -7.81 -19.43
C GLU A 128 7.45 -6.51 -19.87
N PHE A 129 7.59 -6.19 -21.16
CA PHE A 129 7.00 -5.00 -21.76
C PHE A 129 5.81 -5.37 -22.65
N LYS A 130 4.72 -4.64 -22.50
CA LYS A 130 3.55 -4.71 -23.37
C LYS A 130 3.26 -3.32 -23.93
N LEU A 131 2.82 -3.26 -25.18
CA LEU A 131 2.43 -2.01 -25.81
C LEU A 131 0.91 -1.97 -25.99
N TYR A 132 0.36 -0.80 -25.74
CA TYR A 132 -1.05 -0.47 -25.99
C TYR A 132 -1.13 0.86 -26.72
N TYR A 133 -2.16 1.06 -27.52
CA TYR A 133 -2.45 2.37 -28.11
C TYR A 133 -3.84 2.85 -27.70
N ARG A 134 -3.99 4.16 -27.57
CA ARG A 134 -5.27 4.80 -27.34
C ARG A 134 -6.06 4.83 -28.65
N SER A 135 -7.17 4.11 -28.72
CA SER A 135 -8.06 4.06 -29.87
C SER A 135 -8.99 5.29 -29.91
N THR A 136 -9.23 5.84 -31.10
CA THR A 136 -10.24 6.86 -31.37
C THR A 136 -11.60 6.28 -31.75
N ALA A 137 -11.69 4.95 -31.90
CA ALA A 137 -12.91 4.27 -32.37
C ALA A 137 -14.02 4.19 -31.29
N SER A 138 -13.69 4.32 -30.01
CA SER A 138 -14.68 4.30 -28.92
C SER A 138 -15.06 5.70 -28.46
N THR A 139 -16.37 5.99 -28.45
CA THR A 139 -16.94 7.21 -27.86
C THR A 139 -17.32 7.05 -26.40
N THR A 140 -17.44 5.82 -25.89
CA THR A 140 -17.70 5.48 -24.48
C THR A 140 -16.51 4.72 -23.90
N CYS A 141 -15.77 5.38 -23.02
CA CYS A 141 -14.51 4.84 -22.49
C CYS A 141 -14.70 4.02 -21.21
N THR A 142 -14.26 2.76 -21.20
CA THR A 142 -14.10 1.95 -19.98
C THR A 142 -12.61 1.75 -19.71
N PHE A 143 -12.13 2.28 -18.59
CA PHE A 143 -10.71 2.25 -18.23
C PHE A 143 -10.31 1.02 -17.41
N SER A 144 -10.93 -0.13 -17.67
CA SER A 144 -10.47 -1.40 -17.10
C SER A 144 -9.07 -1.75 -17.61
N LEU A 145 -8.35 -2.65 -16.96
CA LEU A 145 -7.08 -3.14 -17.51
C LEU A 145 -7.33 -3.82 -18.87
N PRO A 146 -6.54 -3.52 -19.93
CA PRO A 146 -6.66 -4.20 -21.22
C PRO A 146 -6.16 -5.65 -21.19
N ASP A 147 -5.41 -6.04 -20.16
CA ASP A 147 -4.90 -7.39 -19.94
C ASP A 147 -5.22 -7.92 -18.52
N PRO A 148 -6.49 -8.09 -18.15
CA PRO A 148 -6.85 -8.50 -16.79
C PRO A 148 -6.35 -9.92 -16.46
N SER A 149 -6.21 -10.21 -15.16
CA SER A 149 -5.95 -11.57 -14.64
C SER A 149 -7.20 -12.13 -13.97
N PRO A 150 -7.40 -13.46 -13.96
CA PRO A 150 -8.50 -14.09 -13.23
C PRO A 150 -8.42 -13.83 -11.73
N SER A 151 -9.57 -13.70 -11.07
CA SER A 151 -9.66 -13.73 -9.61
C SER A 151 -9.61 -15.18 -9.12
N VAL A 152 -8.69 -15.48 -8.19
CA VAL A 152 -8.49 -16.85 -7.68
C VAL A 152 -8.67 -16.89 -6.16
N ALA A 153 -9.71 -17.59 -5.71
CA ALA A 153 -9.92 -17.88 -4.29
C ALA A 153 -8.78 -18.78 -3.76
N ALA A 154 -8.35 -18.54 -2.52
CA ALA A 154 -7.24 -19.25 -1.89
C ALA A 154 -7.44 -20.77 -1.78
N THR A 155 -8.69 -21.21 -1.74
CA THR A 155 -9.08 -22.63 -1.61
C THR A 155 -9.51 -23.24 -2.95
N SER A 156 -9.27 -22.57 -4.08
CA SER A 156 -9.70 -23.09 -5.38
C SER A 156 -8.95 -24.37 -5.74
N THR A 157 -9.70 -25.42 -6.09
CA THR A 157 -9.16 -26.68 -6.64
C THR A 157 -9.15 -26.71 -8.16
N ALA A 158 -9.79 -25.74 -8.80
CA ALA A 158 -9.86 -25.55 -10.25
C ALA A 158 -9.81 -24.04 -10.57
N PRO A 159 -8.64 -23.40 -10.43
CA PRO A 159 -8.52 -21.96 -10.63
C PRO A 159 -8.76 -21.59 -12.09
N ALA A 160 -9.52 -20.52 -12.32
CA ALA A 160 -9.75 -20.00 -13.66
C ALA A 160 -8.43 -19.56 -14.29
N THR A 161 -8.21 -19.94 -15.56
CA THR A 161 -7.04 -19.53 -16.34
C THR A 161 -7.35 -18.39 -17.32
N THR A 162 -8.63 -18.12 -17.54
CA THR A 162 -9.12 -17.03 -18.39
C THR A 162 -9.66 -15.88 -17.55
N ALA A 163 -9.35 -14.66 -17.95
CA ALA A 163 -9.84 -13.46 -17.27
C ALA A 163 -11.29 -13.15 -17.67
N ASN A 164 -12.08 -12.62 -16.72
CA ASN A 164 -13.45 -12.15 -16.92
C ASN A 164 -13.66 -10.90 -16.05
N PRO A 165 -14.19 -9.76 -16.57
CA PRO A 165 -14.72 -9.51 -17.93
C PRO A 165 -13.74 -8.86 -18.95
N PRO A 166 -14.01 -8.94 -20.28
CA PRO A 166 -13.24 -8.26 -21.32
C PRO A 166 -13.75 -6.82 -21.55
N ALA A 167 -13.15 -5.94 -22.36
CA ALA A 167 -11.76 -5.52 -22.53
C ALA A 167 -11.82 -3.96 -22.55
N ASN A 168 -10.75 -3.29 -22.14
CA ASN A 168 -10.65 -1.83 -22.21
C ASN A 168 -11.02 -1.31 -23.61
N GLY A 169 -12.05 -0.47 -23.72
CA GLY A 169 -12.48 0.10 -25.00
C GLY A 169 -11.60 1.24 -25.51
N CYS A 170 -10.74 1.79 -24.65
CA CYS A 170 -9.89 2.95 -24.93
C CYS A 170 -8.47 2.54 -25.32
N PHE A 171 -7.90 1.55 -24.65
CA PHE A 171 -6.54 1.06 -24.88
C PHE A 171 -6.57 -0.34 -25.47
N LYS A 172 -6.08 -0.48 -26.70
CA LYS A 172 -5.99 -1.76 -27.41
C LYS A 172 -4.54 -2.22 -27.44
N PRO A 173 -4.26 -3.55 -27.39
CA PRO A 173 -2.91 -4.06 -27.59
C PRO A 173 -2.29 -3.53 -28.90
N TYR A 174 -1.00 -3.24 -28.86
CA TYR A 174 -0.24 -2.74 -30.01
C TYR A 174 0.94 -3.65 -30.32
N ASP A 175 1.09 -4.02 -31.58
CA ASP A 175 2.31 -4.65 -32.10
C ASP A 175 3.06 -3.61 -32.95
N ALA A 176 4.24 -3.21 -32.48
CA ALA A 176 5.05 -2.18 -33.15
C ALA A 176 5.64 -2.66 -34.50
N THR A 177 5.56 -3.95 -34.80
CA THR A 177 5.98 -4.52 -36.10
C THR A 177 4.84 -4.55 -37.12
N ALA A 178 3.59 -4.38 -36.67
CA ALA A 178 2.42 -4.34 -37.52
C ALA A 178 2.19 -2.93 -38.12
N VAL A 179 1.29 -2.85 -39.10
CA VAL A 179 0.84 -1.59 -39.68
C VAL A 179 0.21 -0.70 -38.59
N VAL A 180 0.54 0.59 -38.61
CA VAL A 180 -0.03 1.57 -37.67
C VAL A 180 -1.56 1.58 -37.78
N PRO A 181 -2.30 1.31 -36.67
CA PRO A 181 -3.75 1.33 -36.66
C PRO A 181 -4.33 2.68 -37.12
N ALA A 182 -5.33 2.64 -38.02
CA ALA A 182 -5.98 3.85 -38.53
C ALA A 182 -6.74 4.65 -37.46
N ASP A 183 -7.14 3.99 -36.37
CA ASP A 183 -7.79 4.59 -35.21
C ASP A 183 -6.81 4.93 -34.07
N MET A 184 -5.50 4.97 -34.32
CA MET A 184 -4.52 5.39 -33.32
C MET A 184 -4.68 6.88 -33.00
N GLY A 185 -4.97 7.18 -31.74
CA GLY A 185 -5.05 8.55 -31.23
C GLY A 185 -3.69 9.19 -31.04
N THR A 186 -3.69 10.51 -30.97
CA THR A 186 -2.55 11.34 -30.56
C THR A 186 -2.86 12.04 -29.25
N THR A 187 -1.82 12.55 -28.60
CA THR A 187 -1.95 13.39 -27.42
C THR A 187 -0.89 14.48 -27.38
N VAL A 188 -1.08 15.49 -26.53
CA VAL A 188 -0.15 16.60 -26.33
C VAL A 188 0.28 16.58 -24.87
N THR A 189 1.57 16.33 -24.63
CA THR A 189 2.12 16.33 -23.27
C THR A 189 2.08 17.74 -22.67
N ASP A 190 2.23 17.86 -21.35
CA ASP A 190 2.31 19.17 -20.69
C ASP A 190 3.59 19.96 -21.04
N ALA A 191 4.57 19.29 -21.66
CA ALA A 191 5.74 19.90 -22.28
C ALA A 191 5.50 20.35 -23.73
N GLY A 192 4.25 20.27 -24.22
CA GLY A 192 3.84 20.70 -25.56
C GLY A 192 4.25 19.76 -26.69
N LYS A 193 4.56 18.48 -26.40
CA LYS A 193 4.94 17.50 -27.42
C LYS A 193 3.71 16.76 -27.92
N THR A 194 3.42 16.88 -29.22
CA THR A 194 2.44 16.04 -29.90
C THR A 194 3.06 14.69 -30.23
N VAL A 195 2.45 13.61 -29.75
CA VAL A 195 2.95 12.23 -29.93
C VAL A 195 1.81 11.27 -30.26
N ASN A 196 2.13 10.15 -30.90
CA ASN A 196 1.22 9.01 -30.98
C ASN A 196 0.94 8.53 -29.55
N TYR A 197 -0.32 8.27 -29.24
CA TYR A 197 -0.71 7.86 -27.90
C TYR A 197 -0.52 6.34 -27.74
N ILE A 198 0.75 5.95 -27.72
CA ILE A 198 1.22 4.59 -27.43
C ILE A 198 1.72 4.57 -25.99
N VAL A 199 1.25 3.60 -25.22
CA VAL A 199 1.64 3.36 -23.82
C VAL A 199 2.46 2.08 -23.77
N ARG A 200 3.67 2.17 -23.23
CA ARG A 200 4.45 1.00 -22.80
C ARG A 200 4.13 0.72 -21.34
N VAL A 201 3.71 -0.52 -21.07
CA VAL A 201 3.52 -1.05 -19.73
C VAL A 201 4.66 -2.02 -19.45
N GLU A 202 5.53 -1.66 -18.52
CA GLU A 202 6.44 -2.61 -17.89
C GLU A 202 5.72 -3.28 -16.72
N ARG A 203 5.66 -4.60 -16.74
CA ARG A 203 5.22 -5.39 -15.60
C ARG A 203 6.40 -6.17 -15.07
N GLY A 204 6.54 -6.25 -13.75
CA GLY A 204 7.57 -7.06 -13.12
C GLY A 204 7.25 -7.33 -11.66
N THR A 205 8.27 -7.78 -10.93
CA THR A 205 8.18 -7.95 -9.48
C THR A 205 9.28 -7.16 -8.78
N MET A 206 8.94 -6.53 -7.66
CA MET A 206 9.87 -5.80 -6.82
C MET A 206 9.42 -5.88 -5.37
N ASN A 207 10.35 -6.13 -4.46
CA ASN A 207 10.04 -6.37 -3.04
C ASN A 207 8.93 -7.41 -2.84
N ARG A 208 8.96 -8.49 -3.64
CA ARG A 208 7.93 -9.55 -3.79
C ARG A 208 6.56 -9.14 -4.33
N GLY A 209 6.30 -7.86 -4.58
CA GLY A 209 5.06 -7.38 -5.19
C GLY A 209 5.11 -7.34 -6.70
N ASN A 210 4.03 -7.67 -7.39
CA ASN A 210 3.88 -7.34 -8.80
C ASN A 210 3.68 -5.83 -8.93
N TYR A 211 4.39 -5.21 -9.87
CA TYR A 211 4.23 -3.80 -10.22
C TYR A 211 3.82 -3.64 -11.67
N ASP A 212 3.17 -2.51 -11.97
CA ASP A 212 2.95 -2.00 -13.32
C ASP A 212 3.54 -0.58 -13.38
N ILE A 213 4.39 -0.31 -14.37
CA ILE A 213 4.87 1.03 -14.74
C ILE A 213 4.35 1.32 -16.15
N ALA A 214 3.57 2.40 -16.33
CA ALA A 214 3.02 2.77 -17.62
C ALA A 214 3.46 4.17 -18.03
N VAL A 215 3.92 4.33 -19.27
CA VAL A 215 4.41 5.62 -19.79
C VAL A 215 4.17 5.74 -21.29
N LEU A 216 4.00 6.96 -21.79
CA LEU A 216 4.01 7.22 -23.23
C LEU A 216 5.34 6.77 -23.86
N PHE A 217 5.28 6.12 -25.02
CA PHE A 217 6.43 5.47 -25.63
C PHE A 217 6.44 5.58 -27.16
N ASP A 218 7.60 5.86 -27.74
CA ASP A 218 7.84 5.72 -29.17
C ASP A 218 8.69 4.47 -29.43
N PRO A 219 8.10 3.42 -30.01
CA PRO A 219 8.80 2.16 -30.25
C PRO A 219 9.85 2.23 -31.35
N THR A 220 9.92 3.33 -32.10
CA THR A 220 10.95 3.53 -33.14
C THR A 220 12.25 4.07 -32.57
N LYS A 221 12.29 4.42 -31.28
CA LYS A 221 13.45 5.00 -30.60
C LYS A 221 13.89 4.13 -29.42
N PRO A 222 15.21 4.05 -29.15
CA PRO A 222 15.68 3.42 -27.92
C PRO A 222 15.27 4.27 -26.70
N TRP A 223 15.35 3.67 -25.52
CA TRP A 223 15.24 4.35 -24.25
C TRP A 223 16.27 3.78 -23.28
N THR A 224 17.12 4.63 -22.73
CA THR A 224 18.02 4.27 -21.63
C THR A 224 17.92 5.32 -20.52
N ALA A 225 18.36 5.01 -19.30
CA ALA A 225 18.34 5.98 -18.20
C ALA A 225 19.14 7.27 -18.49
N THR A 226 20.18 7.18 -19.30
CA THR A 226 20.99 8.33 -19.71
C THR A 226 20.48 9.04 -20.97
N ALA A 227 19.46 8.50 -21.62
CA ALA A 227 18.82 9.06 -22.82
C ALA A 227 17.31 8.79 -22.79
N PRO A 228 16.56 9.44 -21.86
CA PRO A 228 15.12 9.30 -21.77
C PRO A 228 14.42 9.80 -23.04
N GLN A 229 13.30 9.17 -23.40
CA GLN A 229 12.47 9.67 -24.50
C GLN A 229 11.68 10.93 -24.08
N ALA A 230 11.51 11.86 -25.01
CA ALA A 230 10.87 13.16 -24.78
C ALA A 230 9.36 13.10 -24.49
N GLN A 231 8.74 11.93 -24.67
CA GLN A 231 7.36 11.60 -24.31
C GLN A 231 7.13 11.72 -22.81
N TRP A 232 8.14 11.38 -22.01
CA TRP A 232 8.09 11.49 -20.56
C TRP A 232 8.70 12.80 -20.11
N ASN A 233 7.98 13.51 -19.25
CA ASN A 233 8.38 14.82 -18.73
C ASN A 233 9.16 14.73 -17.40
N GLY A 234 9.62 13.54 -17.03
CA GLY A 234 10.33 13.27 -15.77
C GLY A 234 9.43 13.17 -14.54
N LYS A 235 8.10 13.18 -14.70
CA LYS A 235 7.15 13.18 -13.57
C LYS A 235 6.59 11.79 -13.34
N ILE A 236 6.52 11.39 -12.07
CA ILE A 236 5.90 10.14 -11.63
C ILE A 236 4.60 10.44 -10.90
N LEU A 237 3.57 9.66 -11.20
CA LEU A 237 2.38 9.50 -10.38
C LEU A 237 2.39 8.08 -9.80
N HIS A 238 2.72 7.96 -8.52
CA HIS A 238 2.66 6.71 -7.78
C HIS A 238 1.26 6.55 -7.18
N VAL A 239 0.50 5.55 -7.63
CA VAL A 239 -0.87 5.34 -7.17
C VAL A 239 -0.90 4.24 -6.10
N PHE A 240 -1.43 4.58 -4.93
CA PHE A 240 -1.53 3.72 -3.77
C PHE A 240 -2.91 3.08 -3.67
N GLY A 241 -2.95 1.78 -3.36
CA GLY A 241 -4.21 1.05 -3.19
C GLY A 241 -4.86 1.28 -1.82
N SER A 242 -6.18 1.29 -1.81
CA SER A 242 -7.06 1.53 -0.64
C SER A 242 -7.24 0.29 0.24
N SER A 243 -8.10 0.37 1.27
CA SER A 243 -8.40 -0.71 2.24
C SER A 243 -7.26 -1.01 3.22
N THR A 244 -7.33 -2.12 3.94
CA THR A 244 -6.26 -2.64 4.81
C THR A 244 -6.48 -4.14 5.01
N LYS A 245 -5.59 -4.99 4.51
CA LYS A 245 -5.62 -6.44 4.71
C LYS A 245 -4.21 -7.04 4.80
N GLN A 246 -4.14 -8.32 5.14
CA GLN A 246 -2.90 -9.05 5.42
C GLN A 246 -2.80 -10.40 4.68
N PRO A 247 -3.13 -10.47 3.37
CA PRO A 247 -3.11 -11.73 2.63
C PRO A 247 -1.68 -12.23 2.40
N ARG A 248 -1.50 -13.55 2.42
CA ARG A 248 -0.21 -14.24 2.33
C ARG A 248 0.08 -14.72 0.91
N ARG A 249 -0.40 -13.99 -0.10
CA ARG A 249 -0.32 -14.36 -1.51
C ARG A 249 0.05 -13.17 -2.37
N GLN A 250 0.94 -13.41 -3.33
CA GLN A 250 1.28 -12.44 -4.36
C GLN A 250 0.10 -12.30 -5.34
N VAL A 251 -0.19 -11.06 -5.73
CA VAL A 251 -1.25 -10.68 -6.66
C VAL A 251 -0.79 -9.51 -7.52
N ARG A 252 -1.49 -9.26 -8.61
CA ARG A 252 -1.43 -7.97 -9.29
C ARG A 252 -2.05 -6.84 -8.44
N PRO A 253 -1.54 -5.60 -8.58
CA PRO A 253 -2.11 -4.43 -7.91
C PRO A 253 -3.56 -4.21 -8.33
N ALA A 254 -4.42 -3.76 -7.40
CA ALA A 254 -5.82 -3.45 -7.72
C ALA A 254 -5.98 -2.14 -8.50
N THR A 255 -5.07 -1.19 -8.31
CA THR A 255 -5.02 0.08 -9.06
C THR A 255 -4.61 -0.21 -10.50
N ASN A 256 -5.30 0.38 -11.46
CA ASN A 256 -5.04 0.17 -12.87
C ASN A 256 -4.43 1.42 -13.52
N TRP A 257 -3.46 1.24 -14.41
CA TRP A 257 -2.83 2.36 -15.12
C TRP A 257 -3.77 3.02 -16.13
N ALA A 258 -4.76 2.28 -16.63
CA ALA A 258 -5.68 2.75 -17.66
C ALA A 258 -6.59 3.88 -17.17
N SER A 259 -6.96 3.92 -15.89
CA SER A 259 -7.74 5.00 -15.28
C SER A 259 -6.99 6.33 -15.24
N GLU A 260 -5.65 6.28 -15.30
CA GLU A 260 -4.80 7.46 -15.27
C GLU A 260 -4.48 8.02 -16.67
N ASP A 261 -5.41 7.87 -17.63
CA ASP A 261 -5.35 8.45 -18.99
C ASP A 261 -4.98 9.95 -18.97
N LYS A 262 -5.49 10.72 -18.00
CA LYS A 262 -5.19 12.15 -17.89
C LYS A 262 -3.75 12.42 -17.45
N ALA A 263 -3.15 11.58 -16.62
CA ALA A 263 -1.75 11.71 -16.26
C ALA A 263 -0.87 11.27 -17.44
N LEU A 264 -1.17 10.12 -18.04
CA LEU A 264 -0.44 9.56 -19.17
C LEU A 264 -0.45 10.51 -20.38
N SER A 265 -1.61 11.05 -20.78
CA SER A 265 -1.73 12.00 -21.89
C SER A 265 -0.88 13.27 -21.69
N ARG A 266 -0.66 13.68 -20.44
CA ARG A 266 0.19 14.83 -20.10
C ARG A 266 1.68 14.48 -20.01
N GLY A 267 2.07 13.22 -20.22
CA GLY A 267 3.45 12.75 -20.21
C GLY A 267 3.96 12.29 -18.84
N TYR A 268 3.07 12.07 -17.86
CA TYR A 268 3.46 11.47 -16.57
C TYR A 268 3.67 9.97 -16.74
N MET A 269 4.56 9.42 -15.93
CA MET A 269 4.69 7.98 -15.74
C MET A 269 3.79 7.54 -14.58
N PHE A 270 2.94 6.55 -14.82
CA PHE A 270 2.18 5.87 -13.78
C PHE A 270 3.02 4.75 -13.17
N VAL A 271 2.97 4.61 -11.84
CA VAL A 271 3.65 3.55 -11.09
C VAL A 271 2.71 3.01 -10.02
N THR A 272 2.65 1.68 -9.88
CA THR A 272 1.96 1.03 -8.76
C THR A 272 2.57 -0.34 -8.45
N SER A 273 2.35 -0.85 -7.25
CA SER A 273 2.69 -2.21 -6.84
C SER A 273 1.65 -2.79 -5.90
N SER A 274 1.45 -4.11 -5.93
CA SER A 274 0.62 -4.79 -4.94
C SER A 274 1.20 -4.71 -3.52
N MET A 275 2.50 -4.44 -3.37
CA MET A 275 3.10 -4.14 -2.07
C MET A 275 2.91 -2.68 -1.64
N THR A 276 2.34 -1.82 -2.48
CA THR A 276 1.85 -0.47 -2.11
C THR A 276 0.33 -0.38 -2.16
N ASP A 277 -0.36 -1.52 -2.22
CA ASP A 277 -1.81 -1.65 -2.16
C ASP A 277 -2.23 -2.10 -0.76
N SER A 278 -2.96 -1.24 -0.05
CA SER A 278 -3.32 -1.52 1.34
C SER A 278 -4.27 -2.72 1.48
N ALA A 279 -5.02 -3.08 0.42
CA ALA A 279 -5.83 -4.30 0.39
C ALA A 279 -4.98 -5.58 0.35
N ARG A 280 -3.66 -5.46 0.19
CA ARG A 280 -2.70 -6.56 0.02
C ARG A 280 -1.50 -6.49 0.96
N ASN A 281 -1.19 -5.30 1.49
CA ASN A 281 -0.10 -5.08 2.41
C ASN A 281 -0.43 -3.92 3.36
N SER A 282 -0.40 -4.16 4.67
CA SER A 282 -0.59 -3.11 5.69
C SER A 282 0.68 -2.76 6.46
N ASN A 283 1.83 -3.34 6.10
CA ASN A 283 3.12 -2.97 6.68
C ASN A 283 3.64 -1.69 6.02
N ARG A 284 3.37 -0.54 6.66
CA ARG A 284 3.66 0.79 6.10
C ARG A 284 5.15 1.05 5.84
N VAL A 285 6.05 0.42 6.60
CA VAL A 285 7.51 0.51 6.34
C VAL A 285 7.87 -0.23 5.06
N LEU A 286 7.35 -1.46 4.88
CA LEU A 286 7.54 -2.23 3.65
C LEU A 286 6.92 -1.53 2.42
N MET A 287 5.75 -0.91 2.59
CA MET A 287 5.13 -0.11 1.51
C MET A 287 6.03 1.06 1.11
N THR A 288 6.57 1.81 2.09
CA THR A 288 7.48 2.94 1.85
C THR A 288 8.77 2.47 1.17
N GLU A 289 9.35 1.35 1.62
CA GLU A 289 10.52 0.74 0.98
C GLU A 289 10.23 0.38 -0.47
N THR A 290 9.05 -0.17 -0.76
CA THR A 290 8.64 -0.51 -2.13
C THR A 290 8.56 0.73 -3.02
N VAL A 291 8.09 1.88 -2.49
CA VAL A 291 8.11 3.16 -3.23
C VAL A 291 9.55 3.57 -3.56
N MET A 292 10.46 3.49 -2.59
CA MET A 292 11.87 3.79 -2.80
C MET A 292 12.49 2.92 -3.89
N MET A 293 12.30 1.59 -3.80
CA MET A 293 12.84 0.65 -4.79
C MET A 293 12.25 0.90 -6.18
N LEU A 294 10.96 1.22 -6.30
CA LEU A 294 10.34 1.51 -7.61
C LEU A 294 10.81 2.84 -8.19
N LYS A 295 10.97 3.88 -7.37
CA LYS A 295 11.54 5.16 -7.82
C LYS A 295 12.96 4.97 -8.33
N GLU A 296 13.76 4.20 -7.63
CA GLU A 296 15.10 3.83 -8.05
C GLU A 296 15.09 3.07 -9.38
N HIS A 297 14.26 2.03 -9.50
CA HIS A 297 14.11 1.27 -10.75
C HIS A 297 13.71 2.16 -11.93
N VAL A 298 12.83 3.13 -11.71
CA VAL A 298 12.50 4.14 -12.72
C VAL A 298 13.73 4.98 -13.08
N ALA A 299 14.49 5.46 -12.10
CA ALA A 299 15.71 6.21 -12.36
C ALA A 299 16.72 5.41 -13.19
N ASP A 300 16.91 4.13 -12.86
CA ASP A 300 17.94 3.26 -13.45
C ASP A 300 17.58 2.73 -14.84
N ASN A 301 16.29 2.67 -15.18
CA ASN A 301 15.82 2.15 -16.47
C ASN A 301 15.27 3.23 -17.41
N TYR A 302 14.69 4.29 -16.85
CA TYR A 302 14.02 5.34 -17.61
C TYR A 302 14.72 6.70 -17.52
N GLY A 303 15.40 6.99 -16.41
CA GLY A 303 16.23 8.18 -16.27
C GLY A 303 15.79 9.15 -15.17
N PRO A 304 16.42 10.34 -15.08
CA PRO A 304 16.25 11.26 -13.96
C PRO A 304 14.79 11.68 -13.72
N ILE A 305 14.38 11.64 -12.45
CA ILE A 305 13.04 12.01 -11.99
C ILE A 305 13.04 13.49 -11.60
N ARG A 306 12.09 14.26 -12.14
CA ARG A 306 11.87 15.67 -11.80
C ARG A 306 11.05 15.82 -10.52
N PHE A 307 9.97 15.06 -10.39
CA PHE A 307 9.22 14.92 -9.14
C PHE A 307 8.38 13.65 -9.14
N THR A 308 7.98 13.20 -7.94
CA THR A 308 7.09 12.08 -7.69
C THR A 308 5.91 12.51 -6.83
N MET A 309 4.70 12.37 -7.38
CA MET A 309 3.45 12.58 -6.67
C MET A 309 2.89 11.25 -6.18
N GLY A 310 2.43 11.20 -4.93
CA GLY A 310 1.60 10.11 -4.43
C GLY A 310 0.12 10.37 -4.64
N GLN A 311 -0.67 9.34 -4.92
CA GLN A 311 -2.13 9.45 -5.01
C GLN A 311 -2.83 8.29 -4.30
N GLY A 312 -3.92 8.56 -3.56
CA GLY A 312 -4.74 7.50 -2.98
C GLY A 312 -5.93 7.97 -2.14
N CYS A 313 -6.86 7.04 -1.89
CA CYS A 313 -8.02 7.16 -0.98
C CYS A 313 -7.82 6.24 0.23
N SER A 314 -8.28 6.62 1.42
CA SER A 314 -8.38 5.72 2.58
C SER A 314 -7.02 5.06 2.93
N GLY A 315 -6.85 3.75 2.78
CA GLY A 315 -5.55 3.10 2.94
C GLY A 315 -4.44 3.68 2.04
N GLY A 316 -4.80 4.15 0.85
CA GLY A 316 -3.87 4.81 -0.07
C GLY A 316 -3.51 6.23 0.36
N SER A 317 -4.42 6.97 1.01
CA SER A 317 -4.11 8.29 1.59
C SER A 317 -3.18 8.14 2.79
N ILE A 318 -3.45 7.16 3.66
CA ILE A 318 -2.53 6.77 4.74
C ILE A 318 -1.14 6.47 4.17
N ASN A 319 -1.04 5.62 3.14
CA ASN A 319 0.28 5.27 2.63
C ASN A 319 0.99 6.46 1.97
N SER A 320 0.26 7.35 1.32
CA SER A 320 0.80 8.60 0.78
C SER A 320 1.43 9.45 1.89
N HIS A 321 0.73 9.61 3.02
CA HIS A 321 1.25 10.32 4.20
C HIS A 321 2.42 9.60 4.89
N MET A 322 2.34 8.27 4.99
CA MET A 322 3.38 7.46 5.65
C MET A 322 4.73 7.58 4.97
N ASN A 323 4.78 7.80 3.66
CA ASN A 323 6.05 8.10 2.99
C ASN A 323 6.73 9.34 3.58
N ALA A 324 5.97 10.40 3.89
CA ALA A 324 6.53 11.61 4.52
C ALA A 324 7.08 11.34 5.92
N SER A 325 6.45 10.45 6.67
CA SER A 325 6.82 10.14 8.06
C SER A 325 7.97 9.14 8.16
N VAL A 326 7.89 8.03 7.40
CA VAL A 326 8.84 6.90 7.40
C VAL A 326 10.11 7.26 6.61
N ALA A 327 9.98 7.92 5.45
CA ALA A 327 11.08 8.28 4.57
C ALA A 327 10.91 9.71 4.00
N PRO A 328 11.13 10.76 4.82
CA PRO A 328 10.94 12.15 4.40
C PRO A 328 11.70 12.49 3.10
N GLY A 329 11.02 13.13 2.15
CA GLY A 329 11.57 13.47 0.83
C GLY A 329 11.40 12.39 -0.24
N LEU A 330 10.80 11.24 0.11
CA LEU A 330 10.52 10.19 -0.87
C LEU A 330 9.42 10.57 -1.87
N LEU A 331 8.47 11.42 -1.48
CA LEU A 331 7.48 12.02 -2.36
C LEU A 331 7.64 13.55 -2.32
N ASP A 332 7.50 14.20 -3.46
CA ASP A 332 7.55 15.67 -3.56
C ASP A 332 6.19 16.31 -3.22
N GLY A 333 5.10 15.55 -3.42
CA GLY A 333 3.75 15.96 -3.07
C GLY A 333 2.77 14.79 -3.13
N VAL A 334 1.54 15.02 -2.66
CA VAL A 334 0.46 14.04 -2.68
C VAL A 334 -0.86 14.68 -3.12
N THR A 335 -1.66 13.90 -3.84
CA THR A 335 -3.06 14.21 -4.19
C THR A 335 -3.94 13.12 -3.61
N ILE A 336 -4.67 13.43 -2.54
CA ILE A 336 -5.41 12.42 -1.78
C ILE A 336 -6.89 12.76 -1.68
N ASN A 337 -7.68 11.78 -1.24
CA ASN A 337 -9.04 11.94 -0.76
C ASN A 337 -9.32 10.88 0.32
N CYS A 338 -10.50 10.93 0.94
CA CYS A 338 -10.85 10.03 2.06
C CYS A 338 -9.68 9.98 3.07
N ALA A 339 -9.19 11.17 3.45
CA ALA A 339 -7.87 11.33 4.02
C ALA A 339 -7.84 10.85 5.48
N TYR A 340 -6.83 10.03 5.81
CA TYR A 340 -6.50 9.67 7.19
C TYR A 340 -5.02 9.91 7.43
N PRO A 341 -4.63 10.35 8.64
CA PRO A 341 -3.24 10.66 8.97
C PRO A 341 -2.36 9.40 8.93
N ASP A 342 -2.74 8.38 9.70
CA ASP A 342 -2.01 7.12 9.81
C ASP A 342 -2.91 5.99 10.33
N SER A 343 -2.42 4.75 10.32
CA SER A 343 -3.23 3.60 10.78
C SER A 343 -3.30 3.46 12.29
N GLU A 344 -2.32 3.98 13.03
CA GLU A 344 -2.22 3.81 14.49
C GLU A 344 -3.19 4.75 15.20
N THR A 345 -3.16 6.04 14.85
CA THR A 345 -4.01 7.09 15.43
C THR A 345 -5.46 6.98 14.96
N THR A 346 -5.70 6.68 13.68
CA THR A 346 -7.07 6.35 13.20
C THR A 346 -7.59 5.07 13.86
N GLY A 347 -6.72 4.09 14.12
CA GLY A 347 -7.10 2.85 14.79
C GLY A 347 -7.65 3.03 16.20
N ILE A 348 -7.28 4.10 16.91
CA ILE A 348 -7.80 4.42 18.26
C ILE A 348 -9.30 4.67 18.19
N GLU A 349 -9.74 5.54 17.28
CA GLU A 349 -11.17 5.86 17.09
C GLU A 349 -11.98 4.61 16.71
N VAL A 350 -11.44 3.79 15.80
CA VAL A 350 -12.07 2.51 15.44
C VAL A 350 -12.22 1.61 16.67
N ALA A 351 -11.15 1.43 17.44
CA ALA A 351 -11.15 0.56 18.61
C ALA A 351 -12.15 1.05 19.67
N ASP A 352 -12.22 2.35 19.92
CA ASP A 352 -13.13 2.95 20.90
C ASP A 352 -14.60 2.83 20.46
N CYS A 353 -14.91 3.13 19.19
CA CYS A 353 -16.24 2.88 18.64
C CYS A 353 -16.61 1.40 18.72
N VAL A 354 -15.65 0.49 18.53
CA VAL A 354 -15.88 -0.95 18.66
C VAL A 354 -16.31 -1.32 20.08
N GLN A 355 -15.63 -0.81 21.09
CA GLN A 355 -15.99 -1.04 22.48
C GLN A 355 -17.34 -0.40 22.85
N LEU A 356 -17.58 0.83 22.41
CA LEU A 356 -18.82 1.56 22.71
C LEU A 356 -20.06 0.84 22.15
N VAL A 357 -20.00 0.42 20.89
CA VAL A 357 -21.11 -0.28 20.24
C VAL A 357 -21.46 -1.57 20.98
N GLU A 358 -20.47 -2.32 21.46
CA GLU A 358 -20.70 -3.52 22.28
C GLU A 358 -21.20 -3.17 23.69
N ALA A 359 -20.65 -2.12 24.32
CA ALA A 359 -21.06 -1.66 25.63
C ALA A 359 -22.55 -1.28 25.67
N TYR A 360 -23.06 -0.64 24.62
CA TYR A 360 -24.47 -0.26 24.52
C TYR A 360 -25.43 -1.45 24.43
N GLN A 361 -24.92 -2.64 24.11
CA GLN A 361 -25.72 -3.87 24.08
C GLN A 361 -25.62 -4.68 25.37
N LYS A 362 -24.84 -4.22 26.36
CA LYS A 362 -24.72 -4.92 27.66
C LYS A 362 -25.97 -4.67 28.52
N PRO A 363 -26.43 -5.68 29.29
CA PRO A 363 -27.67 -5.58 30.07
C PRO A 363 -27.74 -4.37 31.01
N GLN A 364 -26.62 -3.97 31.59
CA GLN A 364 -26.53 -2.83 32.51
C GLN A 364 -26.89 -1.51 31.81
N TRP A 365 -26.33 -1.27 30.61
CA TRP A 365 -26.67 -0.10 29.82
C TRP A 365 -28.13 -0.12 29.36
N LEU A 366 -28.59 -1.27 28.85
CA LEU A 366 -29.97 -1.44 28.40
C LEU A 366 -30.98 -1.21 29.54
N ALA A 367 -30.64 -1.61 30.77
CA ALA A 367 -31.47 -1.36 31.95
C ALA A 367 -31.64 0.14 32.21
N LEU A 368 -30.55 0.93 32.15
CA LEU A 368 -30.60 2.39 32.31
C LEU A 368 -31.44 3.09 31.23
N MET A 369 -31.51 2.50 30.04
CA MET A 369 -32.31 3.04 28.92
C MET A 369 -33.78 2.61 28.95
N THR A 370 -34.20 1.80 29.93
CA THR A 370 -35.57 1.29 30.01
C THR A 370 -36.58 2.44 30.16
N GLY A 371 -37.57 2.48 29.28
CA GLY A 371 -38.60 3.52 29.25
C GLY A 371 -38.22 4.80 28.49
N ALA A 372 -36.98 4.93 28.01
CA ALA A 372 -36.57 6.01 27.12
C ALA A 372 -36.97 5.72 25.66
N SER A 373 -37.26 6.76 24.88
CA SER A 373 -37.43 6.63 23.43
C SER A 373 -36.10 6.31 22.75
N VAL A 374 -36.15 5.66 21.58
CA VAL A 374 -34.95 5.38 20.77
C VAL A 374 -34.18 6.66 20.46
N ASP A 375 -34.87 7.76 20.16
CA ASP A 375 -34.24 9.05 19.88
C ASP A 375 -33.50 9.61 21.09
N THR A 376 -34.06 9.47 22.29
CA THR A 376 -33.40 9.87 23.54
C THR A 376 -32.15 9.04 23.78
N VAL A 377 -32.23 7.73 23.59
CA VAL A 377 -31.08 6.82 23.72
C VAL A 377 -30.00 7.16 22.70
N ASN A 378 -30.39 7.42 21.45
CA ASN A 378 -29.44 7.75 20.39
C ASN A 378 -28.81 9.12 20.59
N ALA A 379 -29.53 10.13 21.10
CA ALA A 379 -28.93 11.41 21.49
C ALA A 379 -27.83 11.24 22.55
N LYS A 380 -28.03 10.34 23.54
CA LYS A 380 -26.99 9.99 24.52
C LYS A 380 -25.78 9.33 23.87
N LYS A 381 -26.01 8.33 23.00
CA LYS A 381 -24.93 7.66 22.24
C LYS A 381 -24.17 8.66 21.37
N THR A 382 -24.85 9.56 20.69
CA THR A 382 -24.24 10.64 19.89
C THR A 382 -23.32 11.51 20.74
N ALA A 383 -23.80 11.96 21.90
CA ALA A 383 -23.00 12.77 22.82
C ALA A 383 -21.77 12.02 23.37
N ILE A 384 -21.89 10.71 23.63
CA ILE A 384 -20.77 9.87 24.08
C ILE A 384 -19.76 9.64 22.96
N ASN A 385 -20.24 9.29 21.77
CA ASN A 385 -19.43 8.93 20.61
C ASN A 385 -18.67 10.15 20.05
N GLY A 386 -19.24 11.36 20.16
CA GLY A 386 -18.63 12.57 19.61
C GLY A 386 -18.73 12.67 18.08
N HIS A 387 -19.72 12.02 17.47
CA HIS A 387 -20.01 12.06 16.05
C HIS A 387 -21.30 12.87 15.77
N LEU A 388 -21.60 13.09 14.49
CA LEU A 388 -22.86 13.70 14.05
C LEU A 388 -24.08 12.96 14.62
N ASP A 389 -24.02 11.64 14.61
CA ASP A 389 -25.02 10.76 15.20
C ASP A 389 -24.40 9.44 15.71
N GLN A 390 -25.22 8.56 16.29
CA GLN A 390 -24.78 7.25 16.80
C GLN A 390 -24.23 6.33 15.70
N THR A 391 -24.62 6.53 14.44
CA THR A 391 -24.26 5.67 13.32
C THR A 391 -22.80 5.83 12.90
N GLY A 392 -22.14 6.94 13.28
CA GLY A 392 -20.69 7.09 13.09
C GLY A 392 -19.89 5.91 13.65
N CYS A 393 -20.17 5.53 14.91
CA CYS A 393 -19.54 4.34 15.49
C CYS A 393 -20.07 3.02 14.91
N HIS A 394 -21.32 2.95 14.43
CA HIS A 394 -21.79 1.76 13.70
C HIS A 394 -21.00 1.56 12.39
N ALA A 395 -20.68 2.64 11.67
CA ALA A 395 -19.89 2.59 10.45
C ALA A 395 -18.46 2.12 10.75
N TRP A 396 -17.80 2.68 11.77
CA TRP A 396 -16.48 2.23 12.20
C TRP A 396 -16.48 0.75 12.61
N TYR A 397 -17.46 0.34 13.41
CA TYR A 397 -17.65 -1.04 13.85
C TYR A 397 -17.79 -2.00 12.66
N ASN A 398 -18.69 -1.67 11.72
CA ASN A 398 -19.02 -2.51 10.58
C ASN A 398 -17.89 -2.64 9.56
N LEU A 399 -17.20 -1.55 9.27
CA LEU A 399 -16.21 -1.51 8.19
C LEU A 399 -14.82 -1.95 8.67
N PHE A 400 -14.45 -1.63 9.92
CA PHE A 400 -13.07 -1.74 10.38
C PHE A 400 -12.93 -2.46 11.72
N GLY A 401 -14.03 -2.71 12.44
CA GLY A 401 -13.98 -3.31 13.78
C GLY A 401 -13.43 -4.74 13.83
N SER A 402 -13.30 -5.40 12.68
CA SER A 402 -12.68 -6.73 12.55
C SER A 402 -11.25 -6.71 12.03
N ASN A 403 -10.65 -5.56 11.72
CA ASN A 403 -9.29 -5.49 11.18
C ASN A 403 -8.22 -5.98 12.17
N GLY A 404 -8.51 -5.90 13.46
CA GLY A 404 -7.63 -6.42 14.52
C GLY A 404 -7.79 -7.92 14.78
N LYS A 405 -8.80 -8.58 14.20
CA LYS A 405 -9.05 -10.02 14.40
C LYS A 405 -7.93 -10.83 13.74
N VAL A 406 -7.50 -11.86 14.46
CA VAL A 406 -6.49 -12.81 13.99
C VAL A 406 -7.14 -14.08 13.49
N GLY A 407 -6.50 -14.71 12.52
CA GLY A 407 -6.85 -16.03 12.05
C GLY A 407 -8.25 -16.12 11.45
N LEU A 408 -9.02 -17.11 11.90
CA LEU A 408 -10.41 -17.34 11.49
C LEU A 408 -11.38 -16.70 12.49
N TYR A 409 -12.32 -15.91 11.98
CA TYR A 409 -13.32 -15.27 12.84
C TYR A 409 -14.65 -15.08 12.10
N GLN A 410 -15.73 -14.94 12.86
CA GLN A 410 -17.03 -14.51 12.34
C GLN A 410 -17.23 -13.05 12.69
N GLN A 411 -17.39 -12.21 11.67
CA GLN A 411 -17.60 -10.78 11.86
C GLN A 411 -18.96 -10.54 12.53
N ARG A 412 -19.00 -9.57 13.46
CA ARG A 412 -20.24 -9.00 13.99
C ARG A 412 -20.46 -7.64 13.34
N THR A 413 -21.71 -7.26 13.10
CA THR A 413 -22.09 -5.95 12.54
C THR A 413 -23.38 -5.44 13.18
N VAL A 414 -23.63 -4.13 13.05
CA VAL A 414 -24.94 -3.51 13.20
C VAL A 414 -25.55 -3.43 11.79
N PRO A 415 -26.42 -4.37 11.37
CA PRO A 415 -27.01 -4.33 10.04
C PRO A 415 -27.91 -3.09 9.88
N ALA A 416 -28.16 -2.66 8.65
CA ALA A 416 -28.99 -1.49 8.37
C ALA A 416 -30.38 -1.54 9.04
N ALA A 417 -30.99 -2.73 9.10
CA ALA A 417 -32.27 -2.96 9.78
C ALA A 417 -32.22 -2.68 11.30
N ASN A 418 -31.04 -2.74 11.91
CA ASN A 418 -30.82 -2.49 13.33
C ASN A 418 -30.11 -1.15 13.58
N SER A 419 -29.96 -0.27 12.58
CA SER A 419 -29.18 0.97 12.72
C SER A 419 -29.72 1.87 13.84
N ALA A 420 -31.05 1.91 14.03
CA ALA A 420 -31.66 2.71 15.10
C ALA A 420 -31.44 2.10 16.50
N SER A 421 -31.48 0.78 16.63
CA SER A 421 -31.34 0.09 17.93
C SER A 421 -29.88 -0.16 18.32
N GLY A 422 -29.00 -0.31 17.34
CA GLY A 422 -27.60 -0.73 17.52
C GLY A 422 -27.45 -2.24 17.74
N VAL A 423 -28.52 -3.03 17.58
CA VAL A 423 -28.48 -4.49 17.86
C VAL A 423 -27.51 -5.19 16.92
N LEU A 424 -26.59 -5.94 17.52
CA LEU A 424 -25.52 -6.64 16.82
C LEU A 424 -25.98 -7.98 16.26
N VAL A 425 -25.49 -8.32 15.07
CA VAL A 425 -25.70 -9.61 14.41
C VAL A 425 -24.34 -10.22 14.05
N GLN A 426 -24.16 -11.50 14.35
CA GLN A 426 -22.96 -12.25 13.94
C GLN A 426 -23.18 -12.89 12.57
N SER A 427 -22.20 -12.74 11.70
CA SER A 427 -22.15 -13.41 10.41
C SER A 427 -21.98 -14.92 10.60
N ALA A 428 -22.76 -15.71 9.86
CA ALA A 428 -22.54 -17.16 9.79
C ALA A 428 -21.28 -17.53 8.98
N THR A 429 -20.77 -16.61 8.16
CA THR A 429 -19.61 -16.84 7.30
C THR A 429 -18.32 -16.56 8.05
N THR A 430 -17.47 -17.58 8.11
CA THR A 430 -16.10 -17.43 8.62
C THR A 430 -15.25 -16.61 7.65
N THR A 431 -14.58 -15.61 8.18
CA THR A 431 -13.61 -14.76 7.48
C THR A 431 -12.18 -15.23 7.78
N ASN A 432 -11.30 -15.08 6.79
CA ASN A 432 -9.90 -15.48 6.85
C ASN A 432 -9.05 -14.35 6.25
N ASN A 433 -8.35 -13.60 7.11
CA ASN A 433 -7.52 -12.46 6.70
C ASN A 433 -6.22 -12.86 5.99
N CYS A 434 -5.81 -14.12 6.12
CA CYS A 434 -4.58 -14.62 5.52
C CYS A 434 -4.69 -14.94 4.03
N GLU A 435 -5.91 -15.18 3.52
CA GLU A 435 -6.12 -15.82 2.21
C GLU A 435 -5.27 -17.11 2.05
N LEU A 436 -5.23 -17.93 3.09
CA LEU A 436 -4.61 -19.27 3.10
C LEU A 436 -5.68 -20.34 3.31
N PRO A 437 -5.40 -21.64 3.09
CA PRO A 437 -6.33 -22.69 3.50
C PRO A 437 -6.57 -22.60 5.01
N ASN A 438 -7.83 -22.69 5.46
CA ASN A 438 -8.21 -22.49 6.86
C ASN A 438 -7.38 -23.34 7.85
N SER A 439 -6.99 -24.55 7.47
CA SER A 439 -6.17 -25.46 8.27
C SER A 439 -4.74 -24.97 8.55
N THR A 440 -4.26 -23.94 7.85
CA THR A 440 -2.92 -23.35 8.01
C THR A 440 -2.93 -22.02 8.77
N VAL A 441 -4.13 -21.49 9.01
CA VAL A 441 -4.37 -20.21 9.67
C VAL A 441 -4.49 -20.42 11.17
N TYR A 442 -4.11 -19.40 11.94
CA TYR A 442 -4.20 -19.43 13.39
C TYR A 442 -5.63 -19.76 13.87
N ASP A 443 -5.70 -20.74 14.76
CA ASP A 443 -6.88 -21.06 15.54
C ASP A 443 -6.43 -21.36 16.98
N PRO A 444 -7.03 -20.72 18.01
CA PRO A 444 -6.55 -20.83 19.39
C PRO A 444 -6.69 -22.25 19.97
N VAL A 445 -7.50 -23.12 19.35
CA VAL A 445 -7.74 -24.49 19.80
C VAL A 445 -6.97 -25.50 18.94
N THR A 446 -7.11 -25.38 17.63
CA THR A 446 -6.70 -26.42 16.67
C THR A 446 -5.39 -26.10 15.93
N ASN A 447 -4.95 -24.85 15.88
CA ASN A 447 -3.72 -24.45 15.18
C ASN A 447 -3.08 -23.16 15.75
N ARG A 448 -2.51 -23.25 16.97
CA ARG A 448 -1.95 -22.09 17.68
C ARG A 448 -0.71 -21.46 17.02
N THR A 449 -0.04 -22.19 16.15
CA THR A 449 1.17 -21.73 15.42
C THR A 449 0.88 -21.29 13.99
N GLY A 450 -0.40 -21.33 13.57
CA GLY A 450 -0.81 -20.91 12.23
C GLY A 450 -0.57 -19.43 11.97
N ALA A 451 -0.67 -19.03 10.70
CA ALA A 451 -0.53 -17.63 10.32
C ALA A 451 -1.65 -16.79 10.97
N ARG A 452 -1.28 -15.75 11.74
CA ARG A 452 -2.22 -14.90 12.48
C ARG A 452 -2.87 -13.80 11.65
N CYS A 453 -2.08 -13.15 10.78
CA CYS A 453 -2.55 -12.16 9.80
C CYS A 453 -3.38 -11.01 10.38
N SER A 454 -3.06 -10.53 11.59
CA SER A 454 -3.44 -9.18 12.00
C SER A 454 -2.50 -8.14 11.40
N ALA A 455 -2.90 -6.86 11.42
CA ALA A 455 -2.06 -5.75 10.95
C ALA A 455 -0.66 -5.73 11.59
N TRP A 456 -0.58 -5.93 12.91
CA TRP A 456 0.71 -5.99 13.63
C TRP A 456 1.50 -7.25 13.29
N ASP A 457 0.86 -8.43 13.18
CA ASP A 457 1.54 -9.68 12.80
C ASP A 457 2.12 -9.61 11.37
N TRP A 458 1.51 -8.81 10.49
CA TRP A 458 2.02 -8.52 9.15
C TRP A 458 3.25 -7.60 9.16
N ALA A 459 3.39 -6.78 10.19
CA ALA A 459 4.52 -5.89 10.45
C ALA A 459 5.40 -6.37 11.62
N ALA A 460 5.42 -7.68 11.93
CA ALA A 460 6.17 -8.24 13.05
C ALA A 460 7.68 -8.00 12.97
N ASN A 461 8.22 -7.83 11.76
CA ASN A 461 9.60 -7.42 11.50
C ASN A 461 9.91 -5.98 11.90
N ILE A 462 8.89 -5.13 12.00
CA ILE A 462 8.98 -3.75 12.45
C ILE A 462 8.73 -3.68 13.95
N PHE A 463 7.55 -4.15 14.39
CA PHE A 463 7.14 -4.07 15.78
C PHE A 463 7.96 -4.97 16.71
N GLY A 464 8.52 -6.07 16.18
CA GLY A 464 9.06 -7.15 16.99
C GLY A 464 7.97 -8.13 17.44
N LYS A 465 8.39 -9.19 18.13
CA LYS A 465 7.51 -10.23 18.65
C LYS A 465 7.49 -10.25 20.16
N ALA A 466 6.35 -10.62 20.72
CA ALA A 466 6.20 -10.87 22.15
C ALA A 466 7.05 -12.06 22.61
N ALA A 467 7.15 -12.23 23.93
CA ALA A 467 7.97 -13.27 24.56
C ALA A 467 7.55 -14.70 24.16
N ASP A 468 6.30 -14.90 23.72
CA ASP A 468 5.82 -16.18 23.19
C ASP A 468 6.43 -16.54 21.82
N GLY A 469 7.07 -15.59 21.12
CA GLY A 469 7.66 -15.77 19.80
C GLY A 469 6.64 -15.93 18.66
N VAL A 470 5.33 -15.85 18.96
CA VAL A 470 4.24 -16.10 18.03
C VAL A 470 3.64 -14.79 17.53
N ARG A 471 3.15 -13.92 18.42
CA ARG A 471 2.47 -12.69 18.05
C ARG A 471 3.43 -11.50 17.92
N ALA A 472 3.08 -10.54 17.08
CA ALA A 472 3.71 -9.22 17.13
C ALA A 472 3.35 -8.46 18.40
N PHE A 473 4.20 -7.49 18.78
CA PHE A 473 3.78 -6.44 19.69
C PHE A 473 2.73 -5.54 19.02
N ASP A 474 1.74 -5.07 19.78
CA ASP A 474 0.71 -4.17 19.28
C ASP A 474 0.54 -2.90 20.14
N THR A 475 -0.06 -1.89 19.52
CA THR A 475 -0.22 -0.52 20.02
C THR A 475 -1.60 -0.26 20.63
N ARG A 476 -2.48 -1.26 20.68
CA ARG A 476 -3.87 -1.09 21.11
C ARG A 476 -3.95 -0.85 22.61
N ASP A 477 -4.55 0.26 23.01
CA ASP A 477 -4.71 0.66 24.40
C ASP A 477 -6.04 1.38 24.62
N ASN A 478 -6.67 1.16 25.77
CA ASN A 478 -7.71 2.04 26.29
C ASN A 478 -7.68 2.16 27.83
N GLU A 479 -6.53 1.91 28.45
CA GLU A 479 -6.31 2.20 29.87
C GLU A 479 -6.40 3.71 30.09
N GLY A 480 -7.16 4.14 31.10
CA GLY A 480 -7.31 5.55 31.46
C GLY A 480 -8.31 6.35 30.62
N VAL A 481 -8.90 5.78 29.56
CA VAL A 481 -9.95 6.46 28.77
C VAL A 481 -11.25 6.54 29.58
N GLN A 482 -11.78 7.76 29.73
CA GLN A 482 -13.06 8.04 30.39
C GLN A 482 -14.17 8.24 29.35
N TYR A 483 -14.82 7.15 28.96
CA TYR A 483 -15.85 7.16 27.91
C TYR A 483 -17.05 7.99 28.37
N GLY A 484 -17.49 8.93 27.53
CA GLY A 484 -18.64 9.80 27.83
C GLY A 484 -18.35 10.98 28.77
N LEU A 485 -17.09 11.26 29.15
CA LEU A 485 -16.78 12.37 30.06
C LEU A 485 -17.31 13.72 29.55
N LYS A 486 -17.13 14.02 28.26
CA LYS A 486 -17.66 15.25 27.66
C LYS A 486 -19.19 15.30 27.71
N ALA A 487 -19.86 14.17 27.48
CA ALA A 487 -21.32 14.07 27.56
C ALA A 487 -21.82 14.29 29.00
N LEU A 488 -21.11 13.77 30.00
CA LEU A 488 -21.42 14.00 31.42
C LEU A 488 -21.29 15.48 31.78
N LEU A 489 -20.16 16.10 31.41
CA LEU A 489 -19.89 17.52 31.69
C LEU A 489 -20.90 18.44 31.01
N ALA A 490 -21.42 18.04 29.85
CA ALA A 490 -22.48 18.75 29.13
C ALA A 490 -23.90 18.46 29.65
N GLY A 491 -24.06 17.56 30.62
CA GLY A 491 -25.36 17.15 31.16
C GLY A 491 -26.19 16.28 30.21
N SER A 492 -25.59 15.76 29.13
CA SER A 492 -26.26 14.89 28.15
C SER A 492 -26.48 13.48 28.67
N ILE A 493 -25.67 13.04 29.63
CA ILE A 493 -25.83 11.78 30.36
C ILE A 493 -25.73 12.02 31.87
N SER A 494 -26.35 11.14 32.65
CA SER A 494 -26.27 11.19 34.11
C SER A 494 -24.94 10.67 34.64
N GLY A 495 -24.65 10.95 35.92
CA GLY A 495 -23.49 10.36 36.60
C GLY A 495 -23.54 8.83 36.62
N GLU A 496 -24.74 8.26 36.81
CA GLU A 496 -24.94 6.80 36.80
C GLU A 496 -24.67 6.20 35.42
N GLU A 497 -25.13 6.85 34.35
CA GLU A 497 -24.85 6.42 32.97
C GLU A 497 -23.36 6.47 32.66
N PHE A 498 -22.65 7.51 33.12
CA PHE A 498 -21.21 7.63 32.94
C PHE A 498 -20.44 6.53 33.69
N VAL A 499 -20.77 6.28 34.96
CA VAL A 499 -20.12 5.24 35.77
C VAL A 499 -20.40 3.86 35.18
N THR A 500 -21.67 3.52 34.95
CA THR A 500 -22.07 2.23 34.37
C THR A 500 -21.35 1.99 33.03
N LEU A 501 -21.30 2.99 32.14
CA LEU A 501 -20.58 2.84 30.86
C LEU A 501 -19.10 2.48 31.07
N ASN A 502 -18.41 3.17 31.99
CA ASN A 502 -16.98 2.95 32.22
C ASN A 502 -16.68 1.65 32.97
N GLU A 503 -17.62 1.11 33.74
CA GLU A 503 -17.54 -0.22 34.34
C GLU A 503 -17.70 -1.33 33.31
N ILE A 504 -18.58 -1.15 32.33
CA ILE A 504 -18.94 -2.23 31.41
C ILE A 504 -18.20 -2.19 30.08
N VAL A 505 -17.69 -1.05 29.61
CA VAL A 505 -17.13 -0.95 28.24
C VAL A 505 -15.95 -1.91 28.02
N GLY A 506 -15.08 -2.10 29.02
CA GLY A 506 -13.98 -3.05 28.99
C GLY A 506 -12.96 -2.80 27.87
N GLY A 507 -12.43 -3.87 27.30
CA GLY A 507 -11.40 -3.83 26.27
C GLY A 507 -11.38 -5.09 25.40
N ILE A 508 -10.30 -5.26 24.65
CA ILE A 508 -10.03 -6.45 23.84
C ILE A 508 -8.69 -7.09 24.22
N ASP A 509 -8.61 -8.40 24.05
CA ASP A 509 -7.35 -9.14 24.12
C ASP A 509 -6.50 -8.96 22.85
N LYS A 510 -5.34 -9.63 22.82
CA LYS A 510 -4.38 -9.54 21.70
C LYS A 510 -4.87 -10.24 20.41
N ASP A 511 -5.95 -11.02 20.48
CA ASP A 511 -6.64 -11.63 19.35
C ASP A 511 -7.89 -10.80 18.92
N ALA A 512 -8.08 -9.62 19.52
CA ALA A 512 -9.23 -8.73 19.37
C ALA A 512 -10.56 -9.32 19.89
N ASN A 513 -10.54 -10.23 20.87
CA ASN A 513 -11.75 -10.70 21.55
C ASN A 513 -12.08 -9.80 22.74
N PHE A 514 -13.37 -9.52 22.93
CA PHE A 514 -13.83 -8.68 24.02
C PHE A 514 -13.60 -9.32 25.38
N ARG A 515 -13.22 -8.49 26.35
CA ARG A 515 -13.03 -8.87 27.75
C ARG A 515 -13.40 -7.72 28.68
N ALA A 516 -13.52 -8.02 29.98
CA ALA A 516 -13.84 -7.01 30.98
C ALA A 516 -12.69 -6.05 31.22
N GLU A 517 -11.45 -6.53 31.14
CA GLU A 517 -10.25 -5.74 31.35
C GLU A 517 -9.98 -4.81 30.16
N ARG A 518 -9.47 -3.61 30.47
CA ARG A 518 -8.99 -2.67 29.45
C ARG A 518 -7.91 -3.30 28.57
N SER A 519 -7.86 -2.86 27.31
CA SER A 519 -6.80 -3.17 26.36
C SER A 519 -5.56 -2.41 26.80
N LYS A 520 -4.42 -3.09 26.83
CA LYS A 520 -3.13 -2.50 27.18
C LYS A 520 -2.13 -2.72 26.05
N ALA A 521 -1.54 -1.64 25.57
CA ALA A 521 -0.52 -1.71 24.54
C ALA A 521 0.73 -2.43 25.06
N ASP A 522 1.44 -3.10 24.16
CA ASP A 522 2.80 -3.52 24.47
C ASP A 522 3.70 -2.27 24.45
N ALA A 523 4.30 -1.91 25.59
CA ALA A 523 5.06 -0.67 25.72
C ALA A 523 6.19 -0.53 24.66
N ALA A 524 6.81 -1.65 24.26
CA ALA A 524 7.81 -1.67 23.20
C ALA A 524 7.25 -1.27 21.82
N ALA A 525 6.00 -1.63 21.50
CA ALA A 525 5.37 -1.25 20.23
C ALA A 525 5.11 0.25 20.15
N LEU A 526 4.81 0.93 21.27
CA LEU A 526 4.56 2.37 21.27
C LEU A 526 5.82 3.15 20.84
N ASP A 527 6.97 2.83 21.42
CA ASP A 527 8.26 3.44 21.04
C ASP A 527 8.62 3.12 19.58
N VAL A 528 8.41 1.88 19.13
CA VAL A 528 8.62 1.50 17.73
C VAL A 528 7.71 2.28 16.79
N ALA A 529 6.42 2.47 17.12
CA ALA A 529 5.48 3.19 16.25
C ALA A 529 5.93 4.62 15.97
N TYR A 530 6.47 5.33 16.98
CA TYR A 530 7.05 6.65 16.79
C TYR A 530 8.38 6.62 16.04
N ARG A 531 9.33 5.75 16.43
CA ARG A 531 10.66 5.71 15.80
C ARG A 531 10.64 5.27 14.34
N ALA A 532 9.73 4.36 13.99
CA ALA A 532 9.55 3.89 12.62
C ALA A 532 8.67 4.83 11.77
N GLY A 533 8.15 5.92 12.36
CA GLY A 533 7.31 6.89 11.65
C GLY A 533 5.88 6.41 11.36
N LEU A 534 5.40 5.38 12.06
CA LEU A 534 4.05 4.81 11.91
C LEU A 534 2.95 5.67 12.55
N VAL A 535 3.32 6.48 13.55
CA VAL A 535 2.53 7.63 13.98
C VAL A 535 2.98 8.83 13.17
N MET A 536 2.06 9.49 12.46
CA MET A 536 2.43 10.52 11.50
C MET A 536 3.10 11.72 12.15
N SER A 537 4.30 12.07 11.68
CA SER A 537 4.98 13.30 12.10
C SER A 537 4.45 14.52 11.34
N GLY A 538 3.67 15.37 12.01
CA GLY A 538 3.20 16.64 11.44
C GLY A 538 4.33 17.56 10.96
N LYS A 539 5.52 17.50 11.58
CA LYS A 539 6.72 18.23 11.14
C LYS A 539 7.22 17.76 9.78
N ASN A 540 7.14 16.45 9.51
CA ASN A 540 7.56 15.91 8.21
C ASN A 540 6.46 16.07 7.16
N LEU A 541 5.20 15.90 7.53
CA LEU A 541 4.07 16.13 6.63
C LEU A 541 4.05 17.59 6.13
N ALA A 542 4.35 18.56 6.98
CA ALA A 542 4.43 19.98 6.61
C ALA A 542 5.48 20.30 5.51
N LYS A 543 6.35 19.34 5.16
CA LYS A 543 7.34 19.48 4.07
C LYS A 543 6.86 18.89 2.74
N VAL A 544 5.70 18.25 2.71
CA VAL A 544 5.12 17.62 1.53
C VAL A 544 3.95 18.47 1.05
N ALA A 545 3.94 18.83 -0.23
CA ALA A 545 2.82 19.56 -0.80
C ALA A 545 1.59 18.64 -0.89
N GLU A 546 0.45 19.05 -0.35
CA GLU A 546 -0.76 18.24 -0.29
C GLU A 546 -1.92 18.92 -1.00
N LEU A 547 -2.56 18.16 -1.90
CA LEU A 547 -3.84 18.49 -2.50
C LEU A 547 -4.87 17.46 -2.01
N ASP A 548 -5.58 17.81 -0.95
CA ASP A 548 -6.67 16.99 -0.41
C ASP A 548 -7.99 17.32 -1.10
N THR A 549 -8.41 16.42 -1.98
CA THR A 549 -9.69 16.48 -2.68
C THR A 549 -10.80 15.99 -1.75
N ARG A 550 -11.23 16.88 -0.87
CA ARG A 550 -12.37 16.65 0.01
C ARG A 550 -13.67 16.80 -0.78
N GLY A 551 -14.53 15.79 -0.71
CA GLY A 551 -15.93 15.98 -1.06
C GLY A 551 -16.59 16.99 -0.12
N TRP A 552 -17.72 17.56 -0.53
CA TRP A 552 -18.61 18.22 0.40
C TRP A 552 -19.15 17.14 1.36
N ASP A 553 -18.71 17.19 2.62
CA ASP A 553 -19.09 16.26 3.71
C ASP A 553 -20.62 16.13 3.86
N ASP A 554 -21.36 17.20 3.49
CA ASP A 554 -22.81 17.26 3.61
C ASP A 554 -23.60 16.68 2.42
N SER A 555 -22.96 16.26 1.32
CA SER A 555 -23.69 15.80 0.12
C SER A 555 -24.34 14.42 0.24
N LEU A 556 -23.96 13.63 1.26
CA LEU A 556 -24.63 12.40 1.66
C LEU A 556 -25.71 12.65 2.75
N ILE A 557 -25.87 13.90 3.19
CA ILE A 557 -27.05 14.34 3.94
C ILE A 557 -28.17 14.45 2.92
N VAL A 558 -28.89 13.34 2.73
CA VAL A 558 -30.22 13.39 2.12
C VAL A 558 -31.01 14.43 2.92
N ALA A 559 -31.50 15.47 2.23
CA ALA A 559 -32.43 16.41 2.83
C ALA A 559 -33.57 15.61 3.46
N MET A 560 -33.71 15.70 4.79
CA MET A 560 -34.83 15.12 5.52
C MET A 560 -36.17 15.65 4.99
#